data_AF-A0A2S1TZI2-F1
#
_entry.id   AF-A0A2S1TZI2-F1
#
_cell.length_a   1.000
_cell.length_b   1.000
_cell.length_c   1.000
_cell.angle_alpha   90.00
_cell.angle_beta   90.00
_cell.angle_gamma   90.00
#
_symmetry.space_group_name_H-M   'P 1'
#
loop_
_entity.id
_entity.type
_entity.pdbx_description
1 polymer ?
#
loop_
_entity_poly.entity_id
_entity_poly.type
_entity_poly.pdbx_seq_one_letter_code
_entity_poly.pdbx_strand_id
1 'polypeptide(L)'
;MDKEGSKWYLKSDMIKHLNIMLSSFKKYVGEDISTRMTPEEQEQLKKCLTPESLAEFYYNCSIALVSHDGTPSKGADPIFNYGNKFALEKFGYNIDEWCKLPSKYSAEQKEQTERDILLKETEEKGFAKEYNMRRISKTGDIFYAKECIVWNLINDNEQLVGQAATF
;
A
#
# COMPACT_ATOMS: atom_id res chain seq x y z
N MET A 1 -17.53 -8.06 -22.42
CA MET A 1 -17.30 -9.46 -22.01
C MET A 1 -15.80 -9.62 -21.98
N ASP A 2 -15.19 -9.13 -20.90
CA ASP A 2 -13.74 -9.14 -20.76
C ASP A 2 -13.29 -10.55 -20.41
N LYS A 3 -12.32 -11.05 -21.16
CA LYS A 3 -11.75 -12.38 -20.97
C LYS A 3 -11.26 -12.53 -19.53
N GLU A 4 -11.55 -13.67 -18.91
CA GLU A 4 -10.75 -14.19 -17.81
C GLU A 4 -9.24 -14.05 -18.13
N GLY A 5 -8.43 -13.55 -17.18
CA GLY A 5 -7.01 -13.95 -17.13
C GLY A 5 -5.92 -12.88 -17.25
N SER A 6 -6.20 -11.57 -17.30
CA SER A 6 -5.11 -10.57 -17.20
C SER A 6 -4.90 -10.12 -15.75
N LYS A 7 -3.74 -10.46 -15.18
CA LYS A 7 -3.30 -10.02 -13.86
C LYS A 7 -3.17 -8.50 -13.86
N TRP A 8 -4.08 -7.80 -13.18
CA TRP A 8 -4.16 -6.33 -13.19
C TRP A 8 -2.85 -5.65 -12.77
N TYR A 9 -2.11 -6.25 -11.83
CA TYR A 9 -0.85 -5.75 -11.30
C TYR A 9 0.33 -5.91 -12.27
N LEU A 10 0.18 -6.68 -13.35
CA LEU A 10 1.18 -6.79 -14.42
C LEU A 10 0.99 -5.77 -15.54
N LYS A 11 -0.03 -4.91 -15.47
CA LYS A 11 -0.19 -3.82 -16.44
C LYS A 11 0.94 -2.80 -16.26
N SER A 12 1.38 -2.17 -17.35
CA SER A 12 2.56 -1.29 -17.36
C SER A 12 2.44 -0.10 -16.40
N ASP A 13 1.25 0.48 -16.27
CA ASP A 13 0.93 1.53 -15.31
C ASP A 13 1.04 1.05 -13.86
N MET A 14 0.58 -0.16 -13.56
CA MET A 14 0.69 -0.75 -12.22
C MET A 14 2.13 -1.12 -11.85
N ILE A 15 2.92 -1.63 -12.81
CA ILE A 15 4.35 -1.88 -12.61
C ILE A 15 5.08 -0.57 -12.30
N LYS A 16 4.76 0.51 -13.04
CA LYS A 16 5.29 1.85 -12.76
C LYS A 16 4.87 2.35 -11.37
N HIS A 17 3.60 2.16 -11.00
CA HIS A 17 3.11 2.55 -9.68
C HIS A 17 3.80 1.79 -8.55
N LEU A 18 4.00 0.48 -8.69
CA LEU A 18 4.79 -0.31 -7.75
C LEU A 18 6.21 0.25 -7.62
N ASN A 19 6.87 0.59 -8.72
CA ASN A 19 8.20 1.22 -8.67
C ASN A 19 8.18 2.55 -7.90
N ILE A 20 7.13 3.37 -8.05
CA ILE A 20 6.95 4.60 -7.25
C ILE A 20 6.83 4.25 -5.75
N MET A 21 6.03 3.25 -5.40
CA MET A 21 5.87 2.80 -4.02
C MET A 21 7.19 2.35 -3.40
N LEU A 22 7.95 1.49 -4.10
CA LEU A 22 9.21 0.93 -3.62
C LEU A 22 10.32 1.99 -3.53
N SER A 23 10.48 2.81 -4.57
CA SER A 23 11.50 3.86 -4.59
C SER A 23 11.22 4.96 -3.56
N SER A 24 9.95 5.34 -3.36
CA SER A 24 9.55 6.31 -2.34
C SER A 24 9.76 5.76 -0.93
N PHE A 25 9.48 4.47 -0.70
CA PHE A 25 9.76 3.81 0.58
C PHE A 25 11.25 3.92 0.90
N LYS A 26 12.11 3.54 -0.04
CA LYS A 26 13.56 3.62 0.12
C LYS A 26 14.04 5.06 0.36
N LYS A 27 13.45 6.04 -0.34
CA LYS A 27 13.77 7.46 -0.18
C LYS A 27 13.48 7.98 1.24
N TYR A 28 12.31 7.66 1.79
CA TYR A 28 11.87 8.22 3.08
C TYR A 28 12.29 7.39 4.28
N VAL A 29 12.21 6.07 4.18
CA VAL A 29 12.52 5.15 5.29
C VAL A 29 14.02 4.85 5.35
N GLY A 30 14.74 4.95 4.24
CA GLY A 30 16.19 4.76 4.16
C GLY A 30 16.64 3.30 4.01
N GLU A 31 15.71 2.36 3.93
CA GLU A 31 15.96 0.93 3.71
C GLU A 31 15.08 0.37 2.60
N ASP A 32 15.41 -0.82 2.10
CA ASP A 32 14.57 -1.51 1.14
C ASP A 32 13.38 -2.16 1.86
N ILE A 33 12.17 -2.10 1.27
CA ILE A 33 10.98 -2.68 1.90
C ILE A 33 11.12 -4.20 2.14
N SER A 34 12.02 -4.87 1.42
CA SER A 34 12.32 -6.28 1.62
C SER A 34 12.93 -6.60 2.99
N THR A 35 13.46 -5.62 3.74
CA THR A 35 13.90 -5.84 5.14
C THR A 35 12.74 -6.25 6.06
N ARG A 36 11.50 -6.00 5.63
CA ARG A 36 10.27 -6.41 6.32
C ARG A 36 9.78 -7.82 5.98
N MET A 37 10.45 -8.50 5.05
CA MET A 37 10.06 -9.82 4.55
C MET A 37 10.92 -10.93 5.18
N THR A 38 10.47 -12.17 5.08
CA THR A 38 11.27 -13.31 5.60
C THR A 38 12.57 -13.48 4.80
N PRO A 39 13.60 -14.12 5.37
CA PRO A 39 14.83 -14.43 4.62
C PRO A 39 14.57 -15.22 3.34
N GLU A 40 13.60 -16.14 3.35
CA GLU A 40 13.22 -16.91 2.15
C GLU A 40 12.63 -16.02 1.07
N GLU A 41 11.76 -15.07 1.43
CA GLU A 41 11.20 -14.08 0.50
C GLU A 41 12.27 -13.16 -0.06
N GLN A 42 13.24 -12.73 0.76
CA GLN A 42 14.38 -11.93 0.32
C GLN A 42 15.24 -12.70 -0.71
N GLU A 43 15.46 -14.00 -0.51
CA GLU A 43 16.16 -14.85 -1.49
C GLU A 43 15.35 -15.09 -2.77
N GLN A 44 14.02 -15.15 -2.67
CA GLN A 44 13.15 -15.22 -3.85
C GLN A 44 13.18 -13.92 -4.64
N LEU A 45 13.13 -12.77 -3.96
CA LEU A 45 13.19 -11.45 -4.58
C LEU A 45 14.44 -11.26 -5.44
N LYS A 46 15.60 -11.78 -4.99
CA LYS A 46 16.86 -11.75 -5.75
C LYS A 46 16.78 -12.47 -7.11
N LYS A 47 15.82 -13.38 -7.30
CA LYS A 47 15.59 -14.12 -8.55
C LYS A 47 14.63 -13.41 -9.49
N CYS A 48 13.98 -12.33 -9.04
CA CYS A 48 13.08 -11.53 -9.86
C CYS A 48 13.89 -10.55 -10.72
N LEU A 49 14.20 -10.94 -11.95
CA LEU A 49 15.08 -10.18 -12.86
C LEU A 49 14.34 -9.27 -13.84
N THR A 50 13.01 -9.36 -13.89
CA THR A 50 12.17 -8.51 -14.76
C THR A 50 11.14 -7.71 -13.94
N PRO A 51 10.67 -6.57 -14.45
CA PRO A 51 9.61 -5.80 -13.80
C PRO A 51 8.34 -6.62 -13.51
N GLU A 52 7.96 -7.53 -14.41
CA GLU A 52 6.80 -8.41 -14.24
C GLU A 52 7.04 -9.43 -13.12
N SER A 53 8.24 -10.01 -13.04
CA SER A 53 8.58 -10.94 -11.94
C SER A 53 8.63 -10.25 -10.58
N LEU A 54 9.07 -8.99 -10.53
CA LEU A 54 9.02 -8.16 -9.33
C LEU A 54 7.58 -7.85 -8.93
N ALA A 55 6.75 -7.44 -9.89
CA ALA A 55 5.33 -7.15 -9.64
C ALA A 55 4.56 -8.39 -9.18
N GLU A 56 4.82 -9.55 -9.78
CA GLU A 56 4.28 -10.83 -9.32
C GLU A 56 4.71 -11.15 -7.89
N PHE A 57 5.98 -10.94 -7.55
CA PHE A 57 6.50 -11.18 -6.21
C PHE A 57 5.81 -10.27 -5.17
N TYR A 58 5.80 -8.96 -5.38
CA TYR A 58 5.20 -8.01 -4.43
C TYR A 58 3.67 -8.12 -4.36
N TYR A 59 3.02 -8.64 -5.40
CA TYR A 59 1.60 -8.98 -5.32
C TYR A 59 1.34 -10.16 -4.36
N ASN A 60 2.24 -11.15 -4.32
CA ASN A 60 2.05 -12.40 -3.58
C ASN A 60 2.83 -12.50 -2.25
N CYS A 61 3.66 -11.52 -1.89
CA CYS A 61 4.45 -11.55 -0.66
C CYS A 61 3.60 -11.50 0.62
N SER A 62 4.22 -11.84 1.74
CA SER A 62 3.57 -12.05 3.04
C SER A 62 3.22 -10.78 3.81
N ILE A 63 3.73 -9.63 3.38
CA ILE A 63 3.41 -8.32 3.98
C ILE A 63 2.23 -7.68 3.27
N ALA A 64 1.46 -6.85 3.97
CA ALA A 64 0.48 -6.00 3.30
C ALA A 64 1.20 -4.90 2.51
N LEU A 65 0.72 -4.63 1.30
CA LEU A 65 1.16 -3.49 0.52
C LEU A 65 -0.04 -2.83 -0.15
N VAL A 66 -0.35 -1.60 0.27
CA VAL A 66 -1.49 -0.83 -0.24
C VAL A 66 -1.08 0.59 -0.57
N SER A 67 -1.82 1.25 -1.45
CA SER A 67 -1.71 2.70 -1.64
C SER A 67 -3.02 3.33 -2.08
N HIS A 68 -3.12 4.63 -1.84
CA HIS A 68 -4.22 5.47 -2.27
C HIS A 68 -3.70 6.71 -3.00
N ASP A 69 -4.56 7.34 -3.78
CA ASP A 69 -4.26 8.64 -4.38
C ASP A 69 -4.29 9.75 -3.32
N GLY A 70 -3.83 10.96 -3.67
CA GLY A 70 -4.01 12.15 -2.83
C GLY A 70 -3.38 12.12 -1.43
N THR A 71 -3.61 13.20 -0.68
CA THR A 71 -3.14 13.40 0.70
C THR A 71 -4.17 14.20 1.47
N PRO A 72 -4.13 14.21 2.82
CA PRO A 72 -5.06 14.99 3.62
C PRO A 72 -5.16 16.48 3.21
N SER A 73 -4.07 17.12 2.77
CA SER A 73 -4.11 18.51 2.32
C SER A 73 -4.76 18.74 0.94
N LYS A 74 -4.93 17.69 0.12
CA LYS A 74 -5.42 17.79 -1.26
C LYS A 74 -6.93 17.70 -1.44
N GLY A 75 -7.70 17.69 -0.35
CA GLY A 75 -9.16 17.81 -0.38
C GLY A 75 -9.90 16.52 -0.03
N ALA A 76 -10.59 15.92 -1.02
CA ALA A 76 -11.47 14.77 -0.79
C ALA A 76 -10.72 13.57 -0.19
N ASP A 77 -11.46 12.69 0.50
CA ASP A 77 -10.88 11.48 1.07
C ASP A 77 -10.18 10.64 0.00
N PRO A 78 -8.90 10.26 0.24
CA PRO A 78 -8.13 9.57 -0.77
C PRO A 78 -8.66 8.16 -1.00
N ILE A 79 -8.71 7.73 -2.27
CA ILE A 79 -9.25 6.46 -2.72
C ILE A 79 -8.10 5.48 -2.95
N PHE A 80 -8.24 4.25 -2.44
CA PHE A 80 -7.24 3.22 -2.71
C PHE A 80 -7.08 2.99 -4.21
N ASN A 81 -5.85 2.73 -4.66
CA ASN A 81 -5.52 2.47 -6.05
C ASN A 81 -4.60 1.25 -6.24
N TYR A 82 -4.13 0.67 -5.14
CA TYR A 82 -3.37 -0.58 -5.11
C TYR A 82 -3.63 -1.33 -3.80
N GLY A 83 -3.74 -2.65 -3.90
CA GLY A 83 -3.67 -3.57 -2.77
C GLY A 83 -3.12 -4.90 -3.23
N ASN A 84 -2.06 -5.40 -2.58
CA ASN A 84 -1.54 -6.73 -2.89
C ASN A 84 -2.46 -7.82 -2.35
N LYS A 85 -2.20 -9.08 -2.73
CA LYS A 85 -3.04 -10.23 -2.38
C LYS A 85 -3.29 -10.33 -0.88
N PHE A 86 -2.23 -10.23 -0.07
CA PHE A 86 -2.34 -10.31 1.38
C PHE A 86 -3.27 -9.23 1.95
N ALA A 87 -3.11 -7.97 1.53
CA ALA A 87 -3.96 -6.88 1.98
C ALA A 87 -5.43 -7.08 1.55
N LEU A 88 -5.66 -7.42 0.28
CA LEU A 88 -7.01 -7.65 -0.25
C LEU A 88 -7.74 -8.77 0.50
N GLU A 89 -7.05 -9.88 0.76
CA GLU A 89 -7.58 -11.00 1.56
C GLU A 89 -7.86 -10.57 3.01
N LYS A 90 -6.95 -9.81 3.62
CA LYS A 90 -7.09 -9.36 5.01
C LYS A 90 -8.28 -8.41 5.19
N PHE A 91 -8.47 -7.49 4.25
CA PHE A 91 -9.60 -6.56 4.28
C PHE A 91 -10.89 -7.15 3.68
N GLY A 92 -10.82 -8.26 2.94
CA GLY A 92 -11.97 -8.94 2.37
C GLY A 92 -12.55 -8.27 1.12
N TYR A 93 -11.72 -7.58 0.34
CA TYR A 93 -12.13 -6.91 -0.92
C TYR A 93 -11.46 -7.56 -2.13
N ASN A 94 -12.14 -7.56 -3.28
CA ASN A 94 -11.45 -7.71 -4.56
C ASN A 94 -10.87 -6.37 -5.03
N ILE A 95 -10.04 -6.37 -6.07
CA ILE A 95 -9.38 -5.16 -6.54
C ILE A 95 -10.36 -4.08 -7.06
N ASP A 96 -11.45 -4.48 -7.71
CA ASP A 96 -12.43 -3.53 -8.29
C ASP A 96 -13.23 -2.81 -7.20
N GLU A 97 -13.47 -3.47 -6.07
CA GLU A 97 -14.08 -2.87 -4.87
C GLU A 97 -13.06 -2.03 -4.10
N TRP A 98 -11.84 -2.55 -3.94
CA TRP A 98 -10.75 -1.87 -3.25
C TRP A 98 -10.46 -0.52 -3.89
N CYS A 99 -10.35 -0.47 -5.23
CA CYS A 99 -10.04 0.76 -5.96
C CYS A 99 -11.19 1.79 -6.03
N LYS A 100 -12.30 1.54 -5.33
CA LYS A 100 -13.41 2.47 -5.15
C LYS A 100 -13.61 2.87 -3.70
N LEU A 101 -12.80 2.34 -2.79
CA LEU A 101 -12.94 2.53 -1.35
C LEU A 101 -12.16 3.77 -0.90
N PRO A 102 -12.85 4.83 -0.39
CA PRO A 102 -12.17 5.88 0.34
C PRO A 102 -11.44 5.29 1.55
N SER A 103 -10.16 5.61 1.67
CA SER A 103 -9.26 4.94 2.62
C SER A 103 -9.65 5.14 4.08
N LYS A 104 -10.45 6.17 4.41
CA LYS A 104 -11.05 6.32 5.74
C LYS A 104 -11.85 5.09 6.17
N TYR A 105 -12.51 4.38 5.25
CA TYR A 105 -13.34 3.21 5.58
C TYR A 105 -12.53 1.96 5.93
N SER A 106 -11.19 2.02 5.83
CA SER A 106 -10.32 0.97 6.37
C SER A 106 -10.11 1.07 7.89
N ALA A 107 -10.49 2.20 8.51
CA ALA A 107 -10.40 2.46 9.94
C ALA A 107 -11.79 2.54 10.58
N GLU A 108 -11.89 2.12 11.84
CA GLU A 108 -13.12 2.30 12.62
C GLU A 108 -13.40 3.79 12.86
N GLN A 109 -14.67 4.15 13.10
CA GLN A 109 -15.06 5.54 13.34
C GLN A 109 -14.29 6.21 14.49
N LYS A 110 -14.00 5.46 15.56
CA LYS A 110 -13.22 5.95 16.72
C LYS A 110 -11.73 6.13 16.43
N GLU A 111 -11.22 5.48 15.38
CA GLU A 111 -9.80 5.46 14.99
C GLU A 111 -9.51 6.47 13.86
N GLN A 112 -10.54 7.18 13.37
CA GLN A 112 -10.39 8.17 12.28
C GLN A 112 -9.44 9.29 12.68
N THR A 113 -9.53 9.79 13.92
CA THR A 113 -8.64 10.86 14.41
C THR A 113 -7.17 10.42 14.37
N GLU A 114 -6.86 9.22 14.83
CA GLU A 114 -5.49 8.68 14.84
C GLU A 114 -4.99 8.44 13.41
N ARG A 115 -5.85 7.90 12.53
CA ARG A 115 -5.57 7.80 11.10
C ARG A 115 -5.20 9.16 10.51
N ASP A 116 -6.01 10.18 10.75
CA ASP A 116 -5.84 11.51 10.15
C ASP A 116 -4.55 12.18 10.65
N ILE A 117 -4.22 12.02 11.93
CA ILE A 117 -2.93 12.45 12.49
C ILE A 117 -1.78 11.74 11.77
N LEU A 118 -1.85 10.41 11.62
CA LEU A 118 -0.81 9.62 10.98
C LEU A 118 -0.61 10.02 9.50
N LEU A 119 -1.70 10.21 8.75
CA LEU A 119 -1.61 10.62 7.35
C LEU A 119 -1.06 12.03 7.19
N LYS A 120 -1.43 12.95 8.09
CA LYS A 120 -0.89 14.32 8.10
C LYS A 120 0.59 14.33 8.46
N GLU A 121 0.99 13.57 9.48
CA GLU A 121 2.41 13.43 9.83
C GLU A 121 3.22 12.83 8.67
N THR A 122 2.67 11.81 8.01
CA THR A 122 3.27 11.21 6.82
C THR A 122 3.41 12.25 5.70
N GLU A 123 2.38 13.07 5.47
CA GLU A 123 2.41 14.12 4.46
C GLU A 123 3.54 15.13 4.73
N GLU A 124 3.70 15.57 5.98
CA GLU A 124 4.70 16.56 6.39
C GLU A 124 6.13 16.01 6.43
N LYS A 125 6.33 14.78 6.93
CA LYS A 125 7.66 14.19 7.18
C LYS A 125 8.13 13.22 6.10
N GLY A 126 7.23 12.79 5.22
CA GLY A 126 7.49 11.80 4.18
C GLY A 126 7.18 10.37 4.58
N PHE A 127 7.29 10.02 5.86
CA PHE A 127 6.82 8.75 6.40
C PHE A 127 6.47 8.88 7.89
N ALA A 128 5.65 7.96 8.38
CA ALA A 128 5.35 7.79 9.79
C ALA A 128 5.24 6.29 10.14
N LYS A 129 5.45 5.97 11.42
CA LYS A 129 5.40 4.60 11.96
C LYS A 129 4.33 4.54 13.04
N GLU A 130 3.49 3.52 12.99
CA GLU A 130 2.54 3.21 14.06
C GLU A 130 2.60 1.73 14.39
N TYR A 131 2.68 1.40 15.68
CA TYR A 131 2.93 0.03 16.11
C TYR A 131 1.67 -0.85 16.02
N ASN A 132 0.50 -0.28 16.31
CA ASN A 132 -0.76 -1.04 16.28
C ASN A 132 -1.88 -0.18 15.72
N MET A 133 -2.13 -0.30 14.42
CA MET A 133 -3.30 0.32 13.83
C MET A 133 -4.48 -0.64 13.83
N ARG A 134 -5.58 -0.22 14.45
CA ARG A 134 -6.82 -0.98 14.42
C ARG A 134 -7.53 -0.75 13.08
N ARG A 135 -7.89 -1.84 12.40
CA ARG A 135 -8.49 -1.83 11.05
C ARG A 135 -9.74 -2.70 11.02
N ILE A 136 -10.64 -2.36 10.12
CA ILE A 136 -11.91 -3.05 9.94
C ILE A 136 -11.99 -3.63 8.52
N SER A 137 -12.34 -4.90 8.42
CA SER A 137 -12.58 -5.58 7.14
C SER A 137 -13.94 -5.21 6.55
N LYS A 138 -14.18 -5.63 5.31
CA LYS A 138 -15.50 -5.53 4.64
C LYS A 138 -16.64 -6.18 5.44
N THR A 139 -16.35 -7.27 6.16
CA THR A 139 -17.32 -8.01 6.97
C THR A 139 -17.51 -7.41 8.37
N GLY A 140 -16.75 -6.38 8.73
CA GLY A 140 -16.78 -5.76 10.05
C GLY A 140 -15.82 -6.41 11.06
N ASP A 141 -15.00 -7.37 10.63
CA ASP A 141 -14.00 -8.00 11.50
C ASP A 141 -12.86 -7.02 11.78
N ILE A 142 -12.47 -6.96 13.05
CA ILE A 142 -11.43 -6.06 13.51
C ILE A 142 -10.11 -6.81 13.55
N PHE A 143 -9.08 -6.22 12.98
CA PHE A 143 -7.72 -6.72 13.06
C PHE A 143 -6.71 -5.60 13.32
N TYR A 144 -5.53 -5.99 13.79
CA TYR A 144 -4.43 -5.06 14.00
C TYR A 144 -3.44 -5.17 12.83
N ALA A 145 -3.20 -4.04 12.18
CA ALA A 145 -2.04 -3.84 11.30
C ALA A 145 -0.86 -3.47 12.20
N LYS A 146 0.08 -4.40 12.36
CA LYS A 146 1.22 -4.27 13.28
C LYS A 146 2.41 -3.61 12.58
N GLU A 147 3.18 -2.82 13.33
CA GLU A 147 4.41 -2.18 12.84
C GLU A 147 4.21 -1.42 11.53
N CYS A 148 3.07 -0.76 11.38
CA CYS A 148 2.73 -0.12 10.12
C CYS A 148 3.68 1.04 9.81
N ILE A 149 4.16 1.06 8.57
CA ILE A 149 4.79 2.24 7.99
C ILE A 149 3.83 2.81 6.96
N VAL A 150 3.54 4.11 7.05
CA VAL A 150 2.88 4.88 5.99
C VAL A 150 3.92 5.83 5.40
N TRP A 151 3.96 5.96 4.07
CA TRP A 151 4.92 6.83 3.39
C TRP A 151 4.30 7.53 2.18
N ASN A 152 4.83 8.72 1.87
CA ASN A 152 4.44 9.50 0.71
C ASN A 152 4.92 8.83 -0.59
N LEU A 153 4.12 8.96 -1.64
CA LEU A 153 4.45 8.51 -2.99
C LEU A 153 4.88 9.69 -3.85
N ILE A 154 6.12 9.65 -4.34
CA ILE A 154 6.71 10.69 -5.19
C ILE A 154 6.96 10.12 -6.57
N ASN A 155 6.34 10.71 -7.60
CA ASN A 155 6.57 10.30 -8.98
C ASN A 155 7.90 10.87 -9.55
N ASP A 156 8.22 10.50 -10.79
CA ASP A 156 9.46 10.93 -11.47
C ASP A 156 9.59 12.46 -11.66
N ASN A 157 8.47 13.20 -11.54
CA ASN A 157 8.45 14.67 -11.61
C ASN A 157 8.57 15.33 -10.22
N GLU A 158 8.97 14.57 -9.19
CA GLU A 158 9.03 14.98 -7.79
C GLU A 158 7.67 15.43 -7.20
N GLN A 159 6.56 14.98 -7.79
CA GLN A 159 5.22 15.33 -7.31
C GLN A 159 4.71 14.30 -6.31
N LEU A 160 4.13 14.79 -5.22
CA LEU A 160 3.38 13.98 -4.26
C LEU A 160 2.07 13.49 -4.88
N VAL A 161 1.99 12.21 -5.19
CA VAL A 161 0.84 11.60 -5.92
C VAL A 161 -0.09 10.77 -5.02
N GLY A 162 0.33 10.45 -3.81
CA GLY A 162 -0.44 9.60 -2.91
C GLY A 162 0.33 9.24 -1.65
N GLN A 163 -0.21 8.27 -0.91
CA GLN A 163 0.49 7.62 0.19
C GLN A 163 0.31 6.11 0.10
N ALA A 164 1.26 5.37 0.65
CA ALA A 164 1.26 3.92 0.72
C ALA A 164 1.41 3.46 2.16
N ALA A 165 0.99 2.24 2.43
CA ALA A 165 1.13 1.61 3.74
C ALA A 165 1.55 0.14 3.62
N THR A 166 2.31 -0.31 4.61
CA THR A 166 2.74 -1.70 4.77
C THR A 166 2.71 -2.10 6.23
N PHE A 167 2.31 -3.34 6.50
CA PHE A 167 2.21 -3.95 7.84
C PHE A 167 2.29 -5.47 7.75
#